data_AF-A0A7V2IPM1-F1
#
_entry.id   AF-A0A7V2IPM1-F1
#
_cell.length_a   1.000
_cell.length_b   1.000
_cell.length_c   1.000
_cell.angle_alpha   90.00
_cell.angle_beta   90.00
_cell.angle_gamma   90.00
#
_symmetry.space_group_name_H-M   'P 1'
#
loop_
_entity.id
_entity.type
_entity.pdbx_description
1 polymer ?
#
loop_
_entity_poly.entity_id
_entity_poly.type
_entity_poly.pdbx_seq_one_letter_code
_entity_poly.pdbx_strand_id
1 'polypeptide(L)'
;MNKFRPFAVVRGINDVASAVALKLAEAGYAVLLAEALQPAVTRRGQSFADAAFDGTAHFEGMRCRRVEDAAGWLRDGARDIACCAQPLEALLSALQPEVLVDARMRKRAMPEGQRGLAPLVIGLGPNFAAGENCDLAVETGWGEDLGRVVEAGPTRALTGEPRPVGGWGRERYVYAPVAGLFRTALNIGEAVCQGQTVAHIGDTPVAAPRSGRLRGLVHDGVFVAAGAKCIEVVPEGARFTGLAERPARIAQGVIGAILQRGGLPPLALAAIAGVLRNAQSGEMPLFAATLGFDRRELRALAADIPVAAQPEWGPDAHLLCASQTPPLFAPLTQLLLAHRAPGLAERPARWLAHAVAAAGFGHRHLWQDLGLSGRLEVSRLLGLCFPALAARNTRDLKWKRFLFLALGERVGIPDLSPPGCGECESHAACFSPALHTACPSFGAGHFPSTSTQETNHAHQRP
;
A
#
# COMPACT_ATOMS: atom_id res chain seq x y z
N MET A 1 -6.88 -24.64 12.74
CA MET A 1 -6.80 -24.17 11.33
C MET A 1 -5.43 -23.53 11.14
N ASN A 2 -4.63 -24.02 10.19
CA ASN A 2 -3.40 -23.32 9.79
C ASN A 2 -3.82 -21.97 9.22
N LYS A 3 -3.67 -20.90 10.02
CA LYS A 3 -3.98 -19.56 9.54
C LYS A 3 -2.85 -19.20 8.58
N PHE A 4 -3.18 -19.17 7.29
CA PHE A 4 -2.26 -18.68 6.28
C PHE A 4 -1.79 -17.27 6.63
N ARG A 5 -0.66 -16.86 6.05
CA ARG A 5 -0.24 -15.45 6.09
C ARG A 5 -1.40 -14.57 5.61
N PRO A 6 -1.59 -13.36 6.18
CA PRO A 6 -2.66 -12.47 5.74
C PRO A 6 -2.69 -12.33 4.23
N PHE A 7 -3.87 -12.54 3.65
CA PHE A 7 -4.03 -12.84 2.23
C PHE A 7 -5.08 -11.95 1.59
N ALA A 8 -4.77 -11.45 0.39
CA ALA A 8 -5.66 -10.63 -0.41
C ALA A 8 -5.78 -11.16 -1.83
N VAL A 9 -7.01 -11.12 -2.35
CA VAL A 9 -7.30 -11.43 -3.76
C VAL A 9 -7.62 -10.13 -4.49
N VAL A 10 -7.02 -9.95 -5.66
CA VAL A 10 -7.33 -8.86 -6.58
C VAL A 10 -7.88 -9.46 -7.86
N ARG A 11 -9.09 -9.07 -8.26
CA ARG A 11 -9.68 -9.49 -9.53
C ARG A 11 -9.09 -8.66 -10.67
N GLY A 12 -8.50 -9.33 -11.66
CA GLY A 12 -7.86 -8.72 -12.81
C GLY A 12 -6.33 -8.67 -12.70
N ILE A 13 -5.66 -8.46 -13.84
CA ILE A 13 -4.19 -8.37 -13.93
C ILE A 13 -3.66 -7.08 -14.61
N ASN A 14 -4.55 -6.17 -14.98
CA ASN A 14 -4.22 -4.94 -15.72
C ASN A 14 -3.32 -3.96 -14.91
N ASP A 15 -3.02 -2.79 -15.48
CA ASP A 15 -2.16 -1.77 -14.86
C ASP A 15 -2.67 -1.31 -13.47
N VAL A 16 -3.99 -1.18 -13.30
CA VAL A 16 -4.60 -0.85 -12.00
C VAL A 16 -4.49 -2.02 -11.02
N ALA A 17 -4.88 -3.23 -11.43
CA ALA A 17 -4.82 -4.41 -10.58
C ALA A 17 -3.38 -4.71 -10.10
N SER A 18 -2.41 -4.55 -11.00
CA SER A 18 -0.99 -4.74 -10.67
C SER A 18 -0.48 -3.68 -9.68
N ALA A 19 -0.88 -2.42 -9.84
CA ALA A 19 -0.55 -1.37 -8.87
C ALA A 19 -1.14 -1.64 -7.48
N VAL A 20 -2.38 -2.13 -7.43
CA VAL A 20 -3.04 -2.55 -6.18
C VAL A 20 -2.27 -3.70 -5.56
N ALA A 21 -1.90 -4.71 -6.34
CA ALA A 21 -1.16 -5.87 -5.83
C ALA A 21 0.20 -5.48 -5.25
N LEU A 22 0.93 -4.55 -5.88
CA LEU A 22 2.15 -3.98 -5.33
C LEU A 22 1.90 -3.35 -3.95
N LYS A 23 0.89 -2.48 -3.83
CA LYS A 23 0.59 -1.81 -2.54
C LYS A 23 0.13 -2.78 -1.45
N LEU A 24 -0.65 -3.80 -1.80
CA LEU A 24 -1.04 -4.84 -0.84
C LEU A 24 0.17 -5.66 -0.38
N ALA A 25 1.08 -6.02 -1.29
CA ALA A 25 2.32 -6.70 -0.93
C ALA A 25 3.22 -5.83 -0.03
N GLU A 26 3.31 -4.52 -0.32
CA GLU A 26 3.99 -3.55 0.55
C GLU A 26 3.34 -3.44 1.94
N ALA A 27 2.02 -3.61 2.04
CA ALA A 27 1.28 -3.66 3.30
C ALA A 27 1.38 -5.00 4.03
N GLY A 28 2.12 -5.96 3.48
CA GLY A 28 2.44 -7.23 4.12
C GLY A 28 1.52 -8.40 3.78
N TYR A 29 0.55 -8.21 2.88
CA TYR A 29 -0.31 -9.29 2.38
C TYR A 29 0.46 -10.22 1.43
N ALA A 30 0.15 -11.51 1.47
CA ALA A 30 0.31 -12.36 0.30
C ALA A 30 -0.81 -12.01 -0.70
N VAL A 31 -0.48 -11.87 -1.99
CA VAL A 31 -1.42 -11.34 -2.98
C VAL A 31 -1.57 -12.27 -4.17
N LEU A 32 -2.83 -12.58 -4.51
CA LEU A 32 -3.20 -13.34 -5.69
C LEU A 32 -4.03 -12.47 -6.66
N LEU A 33 -3.59 -12.40 -7.91
CA LEU A 33 -4.32 -11.82 -9.03
C LEU A 33 -5.20 -12.91 -9.67
N ALA A 34 -6.51 -12.81 -9.49
CA ALA A 34 -7.49 -13.72 -10.10
C ALA A 34 -7.84 -13.22 -11.51
N GLU A 35 -7.38 -13.95 -12.53
CA GLU A 35 -7.51 -13.56 -13.94
C GLU A 35 -7.51 -14.78 -14.86
N ALA A 36 -8.19 -14.70 -16.00
CA ALA A 36 -8.20 -15.76 -17.01
C ALA A 36 -6.79 -16.04 -17.59
N LEU A 37 -6.61 -17.21 -18.20
CA LEU A 37 -5.32 -17.63 -18.79
C LEU A 37 -4.81 -16.73 -19.92
N GLN A 38 -5.71 -16.08 -20.66
CA GLN A 38 -5.36 -15.26 -21.83
C GLN A 38 -6.04 -13.89 -21.76
N PRO A 39 -5.64 -13.01 -20.82
CA PRO A 39 -6.28 -11.74 -20.62
C PRO A 39 -5.92 -10.75 -21.74
N ALA A 40 -6.92 -10.06 -22.28
CA ALA A 40 -6.75 -9.03 -23.31
C ALA A 40 -6.24 -7.68 -22.75
N VAL A 41 -5.15 -7.71 -21.98
CA VAL A 41 -4.52 -6.51 -21.41
C VAL A 41 -3.61 -5.86 -22.45
N THR A 42 -3.80 -4.57 -22.70
CA THR A 42 -2.94 -3.81 -23.63
C THR A 42 -1.67 -3.32 -22.96
N ARG A 43 -1.75 -2.77 -21.75
CA ARG A 43 -0.62 -2.11 -21.06
C ARG A 43 0.28 -3.10 -20.34
N ARG A 44 0.75 -4.12 -21.06
CA ARG A 44 1.54 -5.24 -20.50
C ARG A 44 2.80 -4.76 -19.78
N GLY A 45 3.54 -3.81 -20.36
CA GLY A 45 4.72 -3.18 -19.73
C GLY A 45 4.46 -2.31 -18.48
N GLN A 46 3.21 -2.14 -18.07
CA GLN A 46 2.80 -1.43 -16.84
C GLN A 46 2.03 -2.36 -15.89
N SER A 47 2.18 -3.68 -16.03
CA SER A 47 1.39 -4.67 -15.32
C SER A 47 2.12 -6.01 -15.17
N PHE A 48 1.53 -6.94 -14.44
CA PHE A 48 1.96 -8.34 -14.37
C PHE A 48 1.34 -9.23 -15.45
N ALA A 49 0.64 -8.66 -16.45
CA ALA A 49 -0.15 -9.42 -17.41
C ALA A 49 0.62 -10.52 -18.14
N ASP A 50 1.91 -10.29 -18.45
CA ASP A 50 2.76 -11.26 -19.13
C ASP A 50 2.97 -12.55 -18.33
N ALA A 51 2.81 -12.52 -16.99
CA ALA A 51 2.89 -13.72 -16.16
C ALA A 51 1.83 -14.77 -16.53
N ALA A 52 0.66 -14.35 -17.02
CA ALA A 52 -0.38 -15.26 -17.48
C ALA A 52 0.10 -16.13 -18.67
N PHE A 53 0.95 -15.57 -19.53
CA PHE A 53 1.46 -16.21 -20.74
C PHE A 53 2.79 -16.92 -20.46
N ASP A 54 3.77 -16.18 -19.95
CA ASP A 54 5.16 -16.63 -19.79
C ASP A 54 5.39 -17.40 -18.48
N GLY A 55 4.37 -17.51 -17.63
CA GLY A 55 4.44 -18.10 -16.31
C GLY A 55 5.05 -17.19 -15.24
N THR A 56 5.80 -16.15 -15.62
CA THR A 56 6.33 -15.14 -14.70
C THR A 56 6.40 -13.75 -15.34
N ALA A 57 6.31 -12.69 -14.53
CA ALA A 57 6.61 -11.32 -14.95
C ALA A 57 7.28 -10.54 -13.81
N HIS A 58 8.07 -9.53 -14.15
CA HIS A 58 8.65 -8.59 -13.19
C HIS A 58 8.12 -7.19 -13.45
N PHE A 59 7.68 -6.52 -12.38
CA PHE A 59 7.15 -5.16 -12.46
C PHE A 59 7.43 -4.45 -11.14
N GLU A 60 8.03 -3.25 -11.21
CA GLU A 60 8.46 -2.45 -10.05
C GLU A 60 9.28 -3.25 -9.02
N GLY A 61 10.19 -4.11 -9.50
CA GLY A 61 11.06 -4.93 -8.66
C GLY A 61 10.37 -6.11 -7.98
N MET A 62 9.06 -6.30 -8.16
CA MET A 62 8.32 -7.46 -7.68
C MET A 62 8.15 -8.49 -8.79
N ARG A 63 8.25 -9.76 -8.42
CA ARG A 63 7.91 -10.89 -9.29
C ARG A 63 6.44 -11.25 -9.13
N CYS A 64 5.78 -11.54 -10.24
CA CYS A 64 4.51 -12.26 -10.29
C CYS A 64 4.72 -13.62 -10.95
N ARG A 65 4.13 -14.68 -10.40
CA ARG A 65 4.18 -16.04 -10.96
C ARG A 65 2.78 -16.56 -11.23
N ARG A 66 2.55 -17.20 -12.38
CA ARG A 66 1.34 -17.99 -12.60
C ARG A 66 1.41 -19.30 -11.80
N VAL A 67 0.38 -19.55 -11.00
CA VAL A 67 0.27 -20.73 -10.16
C VAL A 67 -1.00 -21.51 -10.50
N GLU A 68 -0.88 -22.83 -10.54
CA GLU A 68 -2.01 -23.75 -10.69
C GLU A 68 -2.59 -24.18 -9.33
N ASP A 69 -1.75 -24.25 -8.29
CA ASP A 69 -2.14 -24.49 -6.90
C ASP A 69 -1.87 -23.24 -6.04
N ALA A 70 -2.86 -22.36 -5.95
CA ALA A 70 -2.76 -21.16 -5.12
C ALA A 70 -2.67 -21.48 -3.61
N ALA A 71 -3.28 -22.58 -3.16
CA ALA A 71 -3.25 -22.97 -1.75
C ALA A 71 -1.89 -23.52 -1.34
N GLY A 72 -1.23 -24.29 -2.21
CA GLY A 72 0.17 -24.70 -2.07
C GLY A 72 1.11 -23.50 -2.02
N TRP A 73 1.02 -22.61 -3.02
CA TRP A 73 1.83 -21.38 -3.05
C TRP A 73 1.73 -20.55 -1.76
N LEU A 74 0.52 -20.40 -1.21
CA LEU A 74 0.31 -19.67 0.04
C LEU A 74 0.87 -20.42 1.27
N ARG A 75 0.71 -21.75 1.32
CA ARG A 75 1.25 -22.62 2.39
C ARG A 75 2.77 -22.56 2.46
N ASP A 76 3.42 -22.44 1.31
CA ASP A 76 4.88 -22.43 1.18
C ASP A 76 5.52 -21.08 1.58
N GLY A 77 4.73 -20.17 2.14
CA GLY A 77 5.24 -18.92 2.71
C GLY A 77 5.55 -17.85 1.66
N ALA A 78 4.77 -17.82 0.57
CA ALA A 78 4.88 -16.87 -0.54
C ALA A 78 5.43 -15.48 -0.18
N ARG A 79 6.41 -15.04 -0.97
CA ARG A 79 7.07 -13.72 -0.87
C ARG A 79 6.93 -12.89 -2.14
N ASP A 80 6.52 -13.52 -3.24
CA ASP A 80 6.17 -12.87 -4.50
C ASP A 80 4.65 -12.68 -4.62
N ILE A 81 4.20 -12.13 -5.74
CA ILE A 81 2.79 -12.07 -6.13
C ILE A 81 2.48 -13.29 -6.99
N ALA A 82 1.25 -13.81 -6.91
CA ALA A 82 0.80 -14.86 -7.82
C ALA A 82 -0.32 -14.34 -8.74
N CYS A 83 -0.45 -14.94 -9.92
CA CYS A 83 -1.66 -14.90 -10.73
C CYS A 83 -2.21 -16.30 -10.95
N CYS A 84 -3.53 -16.43 -11.06
CA CYS A 84 -4.18 -17.72 -11.18
C CYS A 84 -5.49 -17.62 -11.96
N ALA A 85 -5.75 -18.64 -12.78
CA ALA A 85 -6.96 -18.75 -13.60
C ALA A 85 -8.02 -19.70 -13.01
N GLN A 86 -7.83 -20.16 -11.77
CA GLN A 86 -8.87 -20.88 -11.05
C GLN A 86 -10.13 -20.00 -10.88
N PRO A 87 -11.33 -20.59 -10.92
CA PRO A 87 -12.57 -19.86 -10.66
C PRO A 87 -12.52 -19.12 -9.32
N LEU A 88 -13.06 -17.90 -9.28
CA LEU A 88 -12.98 -17.06 -8.08
C LEU A 88 -13.61 -17.75 -6.87
N GLU A 89 -14.73 -18.41 -7.05
CA GLU A 89 -15.48 -19.10 -5.99
C GLU A 89 -14.62 -20.19 -5.34
N ALA A 90 -13.84 -20.92 -6.15
CA ALA A 90 -12.90 -21.92 -5.66
C ALA A 90 -11.75 -21.27 -4.85
N LEU A 91 -11.21 -20.16 -5.34
CA LEU A 91 -10.16 -19.40 -4.64
C LEU A 91 -10.66 -18.86 -3.29
N LEU A 92 -11.85 -18.25 -3.27
CA LEU A 92 -12.43 -17.68 -2.06
C LEU A 92 -12.75 -18.77 -1.02
N SER A 93 -13.31 -19.90 -1.46
CA SER A 93 -13.63 -21.03 -0.59
C SER A 93 -12.37 -21.65 0.02
N ALA A 94 -11.32 -21.84 -0.78
CA ALA A 94 -10.09 -22.50 -0.33
C ALA A 94 -9.18 -21.59 0.52
N LEU A 95 -9.10 -20.29 0.19
CA LEU A 95 -8.09 -19.38 0.75
C LEU A 95 -8.65 -18.39 1.77
N GLN A 96 -9.96 -18.14 1.76
CA GLN A 96 -10.64 -17.21 2.68
C GLN A 96 -9.89 -15.89 2.87
N PRO A 97 -9.70 -15.09 1.80
CA PRO A 97 -8.94 -13.84 1.88
C PRO A 97 -9.58 -12.85 2.85
N GLU A 98 -8.75 -12.04 3.50
CA GLU A 98 -9.18 -10.95 4.36
C GLU A 98 -9.70 -9.76 3.54
N VAL A 99 -9.13 -9.57 2.34
CA VAL A 99 -9.47 -8.48 1.43
C VAL A 99 -9.68 -9.02 0.02
N LEU A 100 -10.81 -8.65 -0.60
CA LEU A 100 -11.08 -8.82 -2.01
C LEU A 100 -11.15 -7.45 -2.68
N VAL A 101 -10.33 -7.22 -3.71
CA VAL A 101 -10.37 -5.98 -4.50
C VAL A 101 -10.81 -6.29 -5.93
N ASP A 102 -11.89 -5.68 -6.41
CA ASP A 102 -12.28 -5.79 -7.82
C ASP A 102 -11.61 -4.70 -8.66
N ALA A 103 -10.52 -5.08 -9.33
CA ALA A 103 -9.74 -4.21 -10.20
C ALA A 103 -9.88 -4.56 -11.69
N ARG A 104 -10.97 -5.23 -12.09
CA ARG A 104 -11.23 -5.60 -13.49
C ARG A 104 -11.47 -4.38 -14.39
N MET A 105 -11.77 -3.22 -13.81
CA MET A 105 -11.96 -1.93 -14.52
C MET A 105 -12.99 -2.02 -15.67
N ARG A 106 -14.11 -2.72 -15.47
CA ARG A 106 -15.16 -2.94 -16.47
C ARG A 106 -16.05 -1.71 -16.64
N LYS A 107 -15.52 -0.65 -17.25
CA LYS A 107 -16.11 0.70 -17.29
C LYS A 107 -17.53 0.82 -17.90
N ARG A 108 -17.97 -0.19 -18.64
CA ARG A 108 -19.26 -0.21 -19.36
C ARG A 108 -20.26 -1.23 -18.82
N ALA A 109 -19.86 -2.00 -17.81
CA ALA A 109 -20.71 -3.01 -17.18
C ALA A 109 -21.07 -2.57 -15.76
N MET A 110 -22.24 -3.01 -15.30
CA MET A 110 -22.57 -2.96 -13.88
C MET A 110 -21.89 -4.13 -13.18
N PRO A 111 -21.10 -3.89 -12.12
CA PRO A 111 -20.52 -4.96 -11.33
C PRO A 111 -21.59 -5.79 -10.62
N GLU A 112 -21.36 -7.10 -10.56
CA GLU A 112 -22.15 -8.00 -9.72
C GLU A 112 -21.99 -7.68 -8.23
N GLY A 113 -22.97 -8.08 -7.41
CA GLY A 113 -22.90 -7.95 -5.96
C GLY A 113 -21.82 -8.86 -5.38
N GLN A 114 -20.86 -8.28 -4.65
CA GLN A 114 -19.69 -8.99 -4.13
C GLN A 114 -19.56 -8.92 -2.61
N ARG A 115 -20.45 -8.21 -1.92
CA ARG A 115 -20.43 -8.10 -0.45
C ARG A 115 -20.54 -9.49 0.19
N GLY A 116 -19.77 -9.69 1.26
CA GLY A 116 -19.74 -10.97 1.98
C GLY A 116 -18.86 -12.05 1.35
N LEU A 117 -18.24 -11.80 0.18
CA LEU A 117 -17.26 -12.72 -0.41
C LEU A 117 -15.91 -12.74 0.33
N ALA A 118 -15.62 -11.68 1.08
CA ALA A 118 -14.49 -11.55 2.00
C ALA A 118 -14.90 -10.62 3.15
N PRO A 119 -14.17 -10.58 4.28
CA PRO A 119 -14.41 -9.62 5.37
C PRO A 119 -14.40 -8.16 4.92
N LEU A 120 -13.58 -7.82 3.91
CA LEU A 120 -13.57 -6.50 3.27
C LEU A 120 -13.53 -6.64 1.74
N VAL A 121 -14.56 -6.11 1.08
CA VAL A 121 -14.67 -6.08 -0.38
C VAL A 121 -14.59 -4.65 -0.89
N ILE A 122 -13.58 -4.36 -1.72
CA ILE A 122 -13.31 -3.02 -2.28
C ILE A 122 -13.56 -3.03 -3.78
N GLY A 123 -14.49 -2.19 -4.24
CA GLY A 123 -14.77 -1.97 -5.65
C GLY A 123 -13.97 -0.81 -6.24
N LEU A 124 -13.31 -1.00 -7.39
CA LEU A 124 -12.65 0.12 -8.09
C LEU A 124 -13.57 0.63 -9.19
N GLY A 125 -14.01 1.89 -9.03
CA GLY A 125 -14.94 2.52 -9.97
C GLY A 125 -14.48 2.48 -11.44
N PRO A 126 -15.37 2.80 -12.38
CA PRO A 126 -16.71 3.32 -12.16
C PRO A 126 -17.74 2.23 -11.82
N ASN A 127 -18.97 2.63 -11.49
CA ASN A 127 -20.17 1.79 -11.33
C ASN A 127 -20.23 0.89 -10.08
N PHE A 128 -19.22 0.95 -9.21
CA PHE A 128 -19.32 0.36 -7.87
C PHE A 128 -20.11 1.29 -6.95
N ALA A 129 -20.89 0.70 -6.04
CA ALA A 129 -21.65 1.40 -5.02
C ALA A 129 -21.37 0.78 -3.65
N ALA A 130 -20.79 1.59 -2.76
CA ALA A 130 -20.46 1.20 -1.40
C ALA A 130 -21.75 1.00 -0.59
N GLY A 131 -21.84 -0.14 0.09
CA GLY A 131 -23.04 -0.60 0.80
C GLY A 131 -23.98 -1.46 -0.07
N GLU A 132 -23.80 -1.49 -1.40
CA GLU A 132 -24.64 -2.26 -2.31
C GLU A 132 -23.89 -3.46 -2.89
N ASN A 133 -22.96 -3.22 -3.82
CA ASN A 133 -22.21 -4.28 -4.51
C ASN A 133 -20.78 -4.47 -3.97
N CYS A 134 -20.31 -3.58 -3.10
CA CYS A 134 -19.05 -3.69 -2.36
C CYS A 134 -19.19 -3.02 -0.99
N ASP A 135 -18.24 -3.25 -0.07
CA ASP A 135 -18.28 -2.63 1.26
C ASP A 135 -17.76 -1.19 1.22
N LEU A 136 -16.70 -0.96 0.43
CA LEU A 136 -16.16 0.36 0.12
C LEU A 136 -15.84 0.41 -1.38
N ALA A 137 -15.85 1.61 -1.94
CA ALA A 137 -15.39 1.82 -3.30
C ALA A 137 -14.28 2.86 -3.38
N VAL A 138 -13.50 2.85 -4.46
CA VAL A 138 -12.45 3.85 -4.71
C VAL A 138 -12.70 4.53 -6.05
N GLU A 139 -12.63 5.86 -6.03
CA GLU A 139 -12.76 6.69 -7.22
C GLU A 139 -11.56 6.52 -8.16
N THR A 140 -11.85 6.29 -9.44
CA THR A 140 -10.83 6.05 -10.46
C THR A 140 -10.83 7.07 -11.59
N GLY A 141 -11.78 8.01 -11.60
CA GLY A 141 -11.79 9.13 -12.53
C GLY A 141 -10.61 10.07 -12.28
N TRP A 142 -10.08 10.71 -13.34
CA TRP A 142 -9.12 11.79 -13.14
C TRP A 142 -9.79 12.99 -12.46
N GLY A 143 -9.02 13.72 -11.66
CA GLY A 143 -9.49 14.89 -10.93
C GLY A 143 -9.06 14.86 -9.47
N GLU A 144 -9.66 15.73 -8.68
CA GLU A 144 -9.38 15.87 -7.24
C GLU A 144 -9.74 14.59 -6.48
N ASP A 145 -10.86 13.95 -6.82
CA ASP A 145 -11.35 12.71 -6.20
C ASP A 145 -10.53 11.46 -6.56
N LEU A 146 -9.52 11.52 -7.44
CA LEU A 146 -8.78 10.32 -7.85
C LEU A 146 -8.13 9.62 -6.64
N GLY A 147 -8.55 8.37 -6.39
CA GLY A 147 -8.10 7.56 -5.26
C GLY A 147 -8.88 7.80 -3.96
N ARG A 148 -9.89 8.68 -3.96
CA ARG A 148 -10.77 8.91 -2.80
C ARG A 148 -11.60 7.65 -2.50
N VAL A 149 -11.73 7.34 -1.22
CA VAL A 149 -12.61 6.25 -0.75
C VAL A 149 -14.05 6.75 -0.66
N VAL A 150 -14.97 5.96 -1.19
CA VAL A 150 -16.41 6.14 -1.14
C VAL A 150 -16.96 5.16 -0.10
N GLU A 151 -17.53 5.70 0.97
CA GLU A 151 -18.04 4.93 2.12
C GLU A 151 -19.53 4.59 2.00
N ALA A 152 -20.26 5.37 1.22
CA ALA A 152 -21.68 5.14 0.95
C ALA A 152 -22.03 5.66 -0.45
N GLY A 153 -22.82 4.88 -1.18
CA GLY A 153 -23.35 5.26 -2.49
C GLY A 153 -22.38 4.99 -3.65
N PRO A 154 -22.73 5.44 -4.87
CA PRO A 154 -22.02 5.09 -6.09
C PRO A 154 -20.73 5.91 -6.27
N THR A 155 -19.73 5.25 -6.85
CA THR A 155 -18.63 5.93 -7.55
C THR A 155 -19.14 6.69 -8.75
N ARG A 156 -18.40 7.72 -9.17
CA ARG A 156 -18.73 8.50 -10.36
C ARG A 156 -18.85 7.61 -11.58
N ALA A 157 -19.88 7.88 -12.38
CA ALA A 157 -20.03 7.27 -13.69
C ALA A 157 -18.80 7.54 -14.57
N LEU A 158 -18.58 6.67 -15.55
CA LEU A 158 -17.54 6.90 -16.54
C LEU A 158 -17.80 8.21 -17.29
N THR A 159 -16.95 9.21 -17.08
CA THR A 159 -17.01 10.49 -17.80
C THR A 159 -15.67 10.85 -18.43
N GLY A 160 -15.71 11.53 -19.57
CA GLY A 160 -14.57 12.22 -20.16
C GLY A 160 -13.73 11.40 -21.16
N GLU A 161 -12.86 12.12 -21.86
CA GLU A 161 -11.91 11.57 -22.82
C GLU A 161 -10.62 11.08 -22.15
N PRO A 162 -9.87 10.14 -22.77
CA PRO A 162 -8.56 9.75 -22.28
C PRO A 162 -7.61 10.95 -22.17
N ARG A 163 -7.01 11.16 -20.99
CA ARG A 163 -6.01 12.23 -20.77
C ARG A 163 -4.91 12.17 -21.85
N PRO A 164 -4.52 13.30 -22.46
CA PRO A 164 -3.54 13.30 -23.53
C PRO A 164 -2.14 12.93 -23.04
N VAL A 165 -1.33 12.36 -23.93
CA VAL A 165 0.09 12.05 -23.70
C VAL A 165 0.88 12.71 -24.82
N GLY A 166 1.75 13.67 -24.48
CA GLY A 166 2.46 14.48 -25.48
C GLY A 166 1.51 15.15 -26.49
N GLY A 167 0.38 15.66 -25.99
CA GLY A 167 -0.66 16.27 -26.82
C GLY A 167 -1.63 15.30 -27.50
N TRP A 168 -1.39 13.99 -27.46
CA TRP A 168 -2.24 13.01 -28.17
C TRP A 168 -3.36 12.46 -27.30
N GLY A 169 -4.60 12.64 -27.72
CA GLY A 169 -5.84 12.20 -27.07
C GLY A 169 -6.26 10.79 -27.48
N ARG A 170 -7.54 10.61 -27.82
CA ARG A 170 -8.15 9.31 -28.13
C ARG A 170 -7.61 8.67 -29.41
N GLU A 171 -7.13 9.47 -30.35
CA GLU A 171 -6.57 9.05 -31.64
C GLU A 171 -5.32 8.18 -31.52
N ARG A 172 -4.73 8.10 -30.32
CA ARG A 172 -3.57 7.25 -30.03
C ARG A 172 -3.94 5.77 -29.85
N TYR A 173 -5.24 5.46 -29.75
CA TYR A 173 -5.74 4.12 -29.52
C TYR A 173 -6.29 3.48 -30.81
N VAL A 174 -6.09 2.17 -30.94
CA VAL A 174 -6.76 1.36 -31.97
C VAL A 174 -7.63 0.32 -31.28
N TYR A 175 -8.84 0.15 -31.80
CA TYR A 175 -9.81 -0.82 -31.34
C TYR A 175 -9.99 -1.91 -32.41
N ALA A 176 -10.23 -3.14 -31.99
CA ALA A 176 -10.48 -4.27 -32.87
C ALA A 176 -11.67 -3.98 -33.80
N PRO A 177 -11.49 -3.93 -35.13
CA PRO A 177 -12.61 -3.73 -36.07
C PRO A 177 -13.54 -4.94 -36.12
N VAL A 178 -13.00 -6.14 -35.88
CA VAL A 178 -13.73 -7.42 -35.86
C VAL A 178 -13.32 -8.23 -34.63
N ALA A 179 -14.15 -9.20 -34.23
CA ALA A 179 -13.76 -10.17 -33.22
C ALA A 179 -12.86 -11.25 -33.86
N GLY A 180 -11.87 -11.74 -33.13
CA GLY A 180 -10.99 -12.79 -33.64
C GLY A 180 -9.68 -12.92 -32.88
N LEU A 181 -8.83 -13.81 -33.36
CA LEU A 181 -7.51 -14.05 -32.81
C LEU A 181 -6.57 -12.90 -33.19
N PHE A 182 -6.04 -12.20 -32.20
CA PHE A 182 -5.09 -11.11 -32.40
C PHE A 182 -3.68 -11.67 -32.62
N ARG A 183 -3.10 -11.39 -33.78
CA ARG A 183 -1.75 -11.84 -34.17
C ARG A 183 -0.80 -10.68 -34.36
N THR A 184 0.33 -10.69 -33.70
CA THR A 184 1.37 -9.65 -33.81
C THR A 184 2.75 -10.23 -33.56
N ALA A 185 3.75 -9.72 -34.29
CA ALA A 185 5.16 -10.02 -34.04
C ALA A 185 5.86 -8.91 -33.25
N LEU A 186 5.15 -7.81 -32.95
CA LEU A 186 5.70 -6.64 -32.28
C LEU A 186 5.54 -6.74 -30.76
N ASN A 187 6.36 -5.98 -30.04
CA ASN A 187 6.34 -5.89 -28.60
C ASN A 187 6.11 -4.47 -28.10
N ILE A 188 5.75 -4.37 -26.82
CA ILE A 188 5.72 -3.10 -26.10
C ILE A 188 7.10 -2.44 -26.18
N GLY A 189 7.11 -1.14 -26.49
CA GLY A 189 8.32 -0.35 -26.61
C GLY A 189 8.89 -0.28 -28.03
N GLU A 190 8.38 -1.05 -29.00
CA GLU A 190 8.83 -0.93 -30.39
C GLU A 190 8.31 0.33 -31.06
N ALA A 191 9.12 0.88 -31.97
CA ALA A 191 8.74 2.03 -32.79
C ALA A 191 7.91 1.56 -33.99
N VAL A 192 6.89 2.35 -34.33
CA VAL A 192 5.99 2.08 -35.45
C VAL A 192 5.78 3.34 -36.28
N CYS A 193 5.55 3.17 -37.58
CA CYS A 193 5.17 4.24 -38.49
C CYS A 193 3.65 4.30 -38.64
N GLN A 194 3.08 5.49 -38.84
CA GLN A 194 1.67 5.64 -39.17
C GLN A 194 1.30 4.78 -40.38
N GLY A 195 0.20 4.04 -40.29
CA GLY A 195 -0.25 3.14 -41.35
C GLY A 195 0.49 1.80 -41.40
N GLN A 196 1.58 1.62 -40.65
CA GLN A 196 2.24 0.32 -40.50
C GLN A 196 1.26 -0.68 -39.90
N THR A 197 1.16 -1.88 -40.49
CA THR A 197 0.40 -2.98 -39.90
C THR A 197 1.10 -3.45 -38.63
N VAL A 198 0.42 -3.33 -37.48
CA VAL A 198 0.93 -3.72 -36.17
C VAL A 198 0.49 -5.13 -35.82
N ALA A 199 -0.71 -5.52 -36.26
CA ALA A 199 -1.30 -6.81 -35.98
C ALA A 199 -2.31 -7.21 -37.06
N HIS A 200 -2.76 -8.46 -37.01
CA HIS A 200 -3.90 -8.96 -37.76
C HIS A 200 -4.96 -9.54 -36.81
N ILE A 201 -6.23 -9.43 -37.17
CA ILE A 201 -7.34 -10.14 -36.53
C ILE A 201 -8.04 -10.95 -37.62
N GLY A 202 -7.78 -12.27 -37.65
CA GLY A 202 -8.04 -13.06 -38.85
C GLY A 202 -7.28 -12.47 -40.04
N ASP A 203 -7.97 -12.23 -41.15
CA ASP A 203 -7.39 -11.59 -42.35
C ASP A 203 -7.40 -10.06 -42.30
N THR A 204 -7.94 -9.45 -41.23
CA THR A 204 -8.09 -7.99 -41.13
C THR A 204 -6.83 -7.35 -40.56
N PRO A 205 -6.09 -6.51 -41.31
CA PRO A 205 -4.93 -5.80 -40.77
C PRO A 205 -5.36 -4.70 -39.79
N VAL A 206 -4.58 -4.53 -38.73
CA VAL A 206 -4.76 -3.48 -37.71
C VAL A 206 -3.52 -2.60 -37.72
N ALA A 207 -3.66 -1.38 -38.24
CA ALA A 207 -2.55 -0.46 -38.45
C ALA A 207 -2.32 0.51 -37.29
N ALA A 208 -1.08 1.00 -37.16
CA ALA A 208 -0.73 2.06 -36.22
C ALA A 208 -1.41 3.38 -36.62
N PRO A 209 -2.04 4.10 -35.67
CA PRO A 209 -2.77 5.32 -35.99
C PRO A 209 -1.84 6.51 -36.23
N ARG A 210 -0.61 6.46 -35.70
CA ARG A 210 0.44 7.50 -35.77
C ARG A 210 1.82 6.88 -35.67
N SER A 211 2.85 7.59 -36.13
CA SER A 211 4.25 7.19 -35.95
C SER A 211 4.72 7.49 -34.52
N GLY A 212 5.24 6.51 -33.80
CA GLY A 212 5.66 6.65 -32.41
C GLY A 212 6.03 5.31 -31.80
N ARG A 213 5.81 5.15 -30.48
CA ARG A 213 6.18 3.94 -29.74
C ARG A 213 4.96 3.19 -29.19
N LEU A 214 4.99 1.86 -29.23
CA LEU A 214 3.94 1.01 -28.67
C LEU A 214 3.96 1.06 -27.14
N ARG A 215 2.96 1.71 -26.53
CA ARG A 215 2.74 1.69 -25.07
C ARG A 215 1.73 0.63 -24.63
N GLY A 216 0.80 0.30 -25.52
CA GLY A 216 -0.18 -0.74 -25.29
C GLY A 216 -0.30 -1.64 -26.52
N LEU A 217 -0.30 -2.94 -26.29
CA LEU A 217 -0.41 -3.98 -27.31
C LEU A 217 -0.94 -5.25 -26.62
N VAL A 218 -2.08 -5.76 -27.07
CA VAL A 218 -2.58 -7.07 -26.63
C VAL A 218 -1.54 -8.15 -26.99
N HIS A 219 -1.40 -9.16 -26.13
CA HIS A 219 -0.49 -10.27 -26.36
C HIS A 219 -0.86 -11.06 -27.65
N ASP A 220 0.14 -11.61 -28.35
CA ASP A 220 -0.12 -12.50 -29.48
C ASP A 220 -0.96 -13.72 -29.05
N GLY A 221 -1.88 -14.14 -29.91
CA GLY A 221 -2.69 -15.33 -29.70
C GLY A 221 -3.87 -15.15 -28.76
N VAL A 222 -4.19 -13.91 -28.35
CA VAL A 222 -5.38 -13.62 -27.55
C VAL A 222 -6.59 -13.39 -28.44
N PHE A 223 -7.72 -14.01 -28.10
CA PHE A 223 -9.00 -13.69 -28.74
C PHE A 223 -9.52 -12.33 -28.23
N VAL A 224 -9.78 -11.40 -29.14
CA VAL A 224 -10.34 -10.08 -28.84
C VAL A 224 -11.75 -9.95 -29.39
N ALA A 225 -12.64 -9.31 -28.63
CA ALA A 225 -13.97 -8.94 -29.10
C ALA A 225 -13.91 -7.71 -30.02
N ALA A 226 -14.88 -7.57 -30.94
CA ALA A 226 -15.03 -6.35 -31.73
C ALA A 226 -15.19 -5.13 -30.80
N GLY A 227 -14.49 -4.04 -31.11
CA GLY A 227 -14.45 -2.83 -30.29
C GLY A 227 -13.59 -2.93 -29.02
N ALA A 228 -12.91 -4.06 -28.78
CA ALA A 228 -11.91 -4.15 -27.71
C ALA A 228 -10.71 -3.24 -28.03
N LYS A 229 -10.12 -2.62 -27.01
CA LYS A 229 -8.92 -1.82 -27.20
C LYS A 229 -7.73 -2.75 -27.40
N CYS A 230 -6.97 -2.57 -28.48
CA CYS A 230 -5.88 -3.47 -28.84
C CYS A 230 -4.50 -2.81 -28.82
N ILE A 231 -4.42 -1.55 -29.28
CA ILE A 231 -3.14 -0.84 -29.46
C ILE A 231 -3.24 0.55 -28.81
N GLU A 232 -2.15 1.01 -28.20
CA GLU A 232 -1.91 2.39 -27.76
C GLU A 232 -0.51 2.80 -28.24
N VAL A 233 -0.43 3.78 -29.13
CA VAL A 233 0.84 4.39 -29.55
C VAL A 233 1.04 5.71 -28.81
N VAL A 234 2.26 6.03 -28.40
CA VAL A 234 2.60 7.31 -27.77
C VAL A 234 3.74 8.00 -28.52
N PRO A 235 3.90 9.33 -28.39
CA PRO A 235 5.05 10.03 -28.95
C PRO A 235 6.38 9.47 -28.45
N GLU A 236 7.45 9.67 -29.22
CA GLU A 236 8.81 9.37 -28.74
C GLU A 236 9.13 10.13 -27.44
N GLY A 237 9.90 9.49 -26.57
CA GLY A 237 10.22 10.01 -25.23
C GLY A 237 9.11 9.86 -24.18
N ALA A 238 7.88 9.49 -24.56
CA ALA A 238 6.83 9.21 -23.58
C ALA A 238 7.08 7.87 -22.85
N ARG A 239 6.90 7.85 -21.53
CA ARG A 239 7.04 6.64 -20.72
C ARG A 239 6.01 5.58 -21.13
N PHE A 240 6.48 4.38 -21.42
CA PHE A 240 5.66 3.24 -21.85
C PHE A 240 5.63 2.06 -20.86
N THR A 241 6.58 2.01 -19.93
CA THR A 241 6.67 0.98 -18.86
C THR A 241 6.63 1.58 -17.46
N GLY A 242 6.40 0.72 -16.47
CA GLY A 242 6.47 1.06 -15.04
C GLY A 242 5.19 1.70 -14.48
N LEU A 243 5.18 1.94 -13.18
CA LEU A 243 3.98 2.39 -12.46
C LEU A 243 3.58 3.83 -12.85
N ALA A 244 2.37 3.95 -13.39
CA ALA A 244 1.78 5.23 -13.75
C ALA A 244 1.04 5.90 -12.59
N GLU A 245 0.94 7.23 -12.63
CA GLU A 245 0.31 8.08 -11.60
C GLU A 245 -1.10 7.62 -11.21
N ARG A 246 -1.97 7.38 -12.20
CA ARG A 246 -3.37 7.01 -11.94
C ARG A 246 -3.51 5.66 -11.23
N PRO A 247 -2.94 4.55 -11.75
CA PRO A 247 -2.88 3.29 -11.01
C PRO A 247 -2.30 3.43 -9.60
N ALA A 248 -1.22 4.21 -9.42
CA ALA A 248 -0.61 4.43 -8.11
C ALA A 248 -1.57 5.12 -7.12
N ARG A 249 -2.26 6.18 -7.55
CA ARG A 249 -3.24 6.89 -6.71
C ARG A 249 -4.45 6.02 -6.36
N ILE A 250 -4.94 5.21 -7.30
CA ILE A 250 -6.02 4.25 -7.04
C ILE A 250 -5.57 3.20 -6.02
N ALA A 251 -4.37 2.64 -6.18
CA ALA A 251 -3.81 1.68 -5.25
C ALA A 251 -3.61 2.26 -3.85
N GLN A 252 -3.22 3.54 -3.75
CA GLN A 252 -3.15 4.25 -2.47
C GLN A 252 -4.54 4.40 -1.84
N GLY A 253 -5.58 4.66 -2.64
CA GLY A 253 -6.98 4.66 -2.18
C GLY A 253 -7.43 3.34 -1.59
N VAL A 254 -7.01 2.21 -2.18
CA VAL A 254 -7.27 0.87 -1.63
C VAL A 254 -6.63 0.69 -0.26
N ILE A 255 -5.38 1.13 -0.08
CA ILE A 255 -4.75 1.14 1.25
C ILE A 255 -5.55 2.02 2.22
N GLY A 256 -5.98 3.20 1.80
CA GLY A 256 -6.85 4.07 2.61
C GLY A 256 -8.12 3.36 3.08
N ALA A 257 -8.80 2.64 2.18
CA ALA A 257 -9.99 1.86 2.51
C ALA A 257 -9.69 0.73 3.53
N ILE A 258 -8.55 0.06 3.40
CA ILE A 258 -8.08 -0.94 4.37
C ILE A 258 -7.82 -0.29 5.73
N LEU A 259 -7.17 0.87 5.78
CA LEU A 259 -6.92 1.56 7.05
C LEU A 259 -8.22 2.02 7.72
N GLN A 260 -9.22 2.40 6.94
CA GLN A 260 -10.54 2.82 7.43
C GLN A 260 -11.37 1.68 8.01
N ARG A 261 -11.44 0.52 7.33
CA ARG A 261 -12.31 -0.60 7.74
C ARG A 261 -11.60 -1.86 8.18
N GLY A 262 -10.42 -2.15 7.65
CA GLY A 262 -9.60 -3.32 8.00
C GLY A 262 -8.66 -3.09 9.19
N GLY A 263 -8.43 -1.83 9.59
CA GLY A 263 -7.55 -1.49 10.71
C GLY A 263 -6.06 -1.49 10.33
N LEU A 264 -5.21 -2.09 11.18
CA LEU A 264 -3.76 -2.12 10.92
C LEU A 264 -3.42 -3.13 9.82
N PRO A 265 -2.59 -2.76 8.83
CA PRO A 265 -2.16 -3.70 7.81
C PRO A 265 -1.25 -4.79 8.41
N PRO A 266 -1.12 -5.96 7.76
CA PRO A 266 -0.30 -7.07 8.23
C PRO A 266 1.13 -6.68 8.61
N LEU A 267 1.76 -5.78 7.84
CA LEU A 267 3.10 -5.27 8.14
C LEU A 267 3.15 -4.52 9.49
N ALA A 268 2.13 -3.74 9.82
CA ALA A 268 2.05 -3.03 11.09
C ALA A 268 1.79 -3.98 12.26
N LEU A 269 0.93 -4.97 12.07
CA LEU A 269 0.70 -6.03 13.06
C LEU A 269 1.98 -6.82 13.32
N ALA A 270 2.72 -7.17 12.27
CA ALA A 270 4.01 -7.85 12.37
C ALA A 270 5.03 -7.01 13.13
N ALA A 271 5.06 -5.70 12.90
CA ALA A 271 5.93 -4.77 13.61
C ALA A 271 5.63 -4.69 15.11
N ILE A 272 4.37 -4.56 15.50
CA ILE A 272 3.96 -4.56 16.92
C ILE A 272 4.33 -5.89 17.58
N ALA A 273 3.98 -7.01 16.92
CA ALA A 273 4.31 -8.34 17.42
C ALA A 273 5.84 -8.56 17.51
N GLY A 274 6.62 -7.99 16.59
CA GLY A 274 8.08 -8.04 16.61
C GLY A 274 8.68 -7.35 17.83
N VAL A 275 8.24 -6.13 18.15
CA VAL A 275 8.69 -5.41 19.35
C VAL A 275 8.40 -6.21 20.61
N LEU A 276 7.18 -6.75 20.72
CA LEU A 276 6.77 -7.53 21.89
C LEU A 276 7.58 -8.82 22.02
N ARG A 277 7.85 -9.55 20.92
CA ARG A 277 8.73 -10.72 20.94
C ARG A 277 10.15 -10.37 21.35
N ASN A 278 10.72 -9.30 20.80
CA ASN A 278 12.08 -8.87 21.14
C ASN A 278 12.20 -8.46 22.61
N ALA A 279 11.16 -7.81 23.16
CA ALA A 279 11.10 -7.49 24.59
C ALA A 279 11.00 -8.73 25.48
N GLN A 280 10.19 -9.72 25.10
CA GLN A 280 10.10 -10.99 25.82
C GLN A 280 11.43 -11.76 25.82
N SER A 281 12.21 -11.66 24.74
CA SER A 281 13.54 -12.26 24.62
C SER A 281 14.65 -11.48 25.34
N GLY A 282 14.33 -10.35 26.00
CA GLY A 282 15.32 -9.51 26.69
C GLY A 282 16.20 -8.67 25.77
N GLU A 283 15.85 -8.56 24.48
CA GLU A 283 16.61 -7.78 23.49
C GLU A 283 16.21 -6.30 23.47
N MET A 284 15.18 -5.93 24.23
CA MET A 284 14.68 -4.56 24.35
C MET A 284 14.71 -4.09 25.81
N PRO A 285 14.75 -2.76 26.05
CA PRO A 285 14.55 -2.20 27.39
C PRO A 285 13.25 -2.67 28.03
N LEU A 286 13.24 -2.85 29.36
CA LEU A 286 12.12 -3.46 30.10
C LEU A 286 10.77 -2.77 29.87
N PHE A 287 10.75 -1.44 29.70
CA PHE A 287 9.51 -0.71 29.44
C PHE A 287 8.86 -1.06 28.09
N ALA A 288 9.65 -1.50 27.10
CA ALA A 288 9.14 -1.88 25.78
C ALA A 288 8.23 -3.12 25.85
N ALA A 289 8.37 -3.91 26.91
CA ALA A 289 7.55 -5.08 27.13
C ALA A 289 6.06 -4.70 27.30
N THR A 290 5.75 -3.57 27.97
CA THR A 290 4.37 -3.06 28.06
C THR A 290 4.00 -2.12 26.93
N LEU A 291 4.96 -1.75 26.06
CA LEU A 291 4.84 -0.62 25.14
C LEU A 291 4.44 0.70 25.83
N GLY A 292 4.66 0.83 27.15
CA GLY A 292 4.17 1.94 27.96
C GLY A 292 2.64 1.99 28.15
N PHE A 293 1.93 0.90 27.86
CA PHE A 293 0.50 0.78 28.13
C PHE A 293 0.22 0.24 29.54
N ASP A 294 -0.96 0.59 30.07
CA ASP A 294 -1.51 -0.06 31.25
C ASP A 294 -1.95 -1.51 30.95
N ARG A 295 -2.25 -2.28 32.01
CA ARG A 295 -2.67 -3.70 31.88
C ARG A 295 -3.96 -3.89 31.09
N ARG A 296 -4.90 -2.95 31.15
CA ARG A 296 -6.19 -3.06 30.45
C ARG A 296 -5.97 -2.90 28.95
N GLU A 297 -5.17 -1.90 28.57
CA GLU A 297 -4.87 -1.63 27.18
C GLU A 297 -3.97 -2.70 26.56
N LEU A 298 -3.01 -3.24 27.32
CA LEU A 298 -2.19 -4.37 26.88
C LEU A 298 -3.02 -5.65 26.64
N ARG A 299 -4.02 -5.92 27.50
CA ARG A 299 -4.96 -7.03 27.28
C ARG A 299 -5.81 -6.82 26.03
N ALA A 300 -6.26 -5.59 25.78
CA ALA A 300 -7.01 -5.29 24.57
C ALA A 300 -6.14 -5.44 23.31
N LEU A 301 -4.88 -4.98 23.36
CA LEU A 301 -3.91 -5.21 22.29
C LEU A 301 -3.71 -6.70 22.01
N ALA A 302 -3.54 -7.52 23.05
CA ALA A 302 -3.30 -8.95 22.93
C ALA A 302 -4.54 -9.73 22.43
N ALA A 303 -5.75 -9.22 22.66
CA ALA A 303 -6.97 -9.80 22.11
C ALA A 303 -7.08 -9.58 20.59
N ASP A 304 -6.63 -8.42 20.11
CA ASP A 304 -6.76 -8.01 18.70
C ASP A 304 -5.55 -8.40 17.85
N ILE A 305 -4.37 -8.50 18.47
CA ILE A 305 -3.13 -8.93 17.81
C ILE A 305 -2.69 -10.26 18.42
N PRO A 306 -2.72 -11.37 17.66
CA PRO A 306 -2.26 -12.67 18.14
C PRO A 306 -0.73 -12.66 18.27
N VAL A 307 -0.24 -12.09 19.37
CA VAL A 307 1.15 -12.18 19.81
C VAL A 307 1.29 -13.51 20.55
N ALA A 308 2.41 -14.23 20.34
CA ALA A 308 2.74 -15.41 21.13
C ALA A 308 2.62 -15.06 22.62
N ALA A 309 1.92 -15.92 23.36
CA ALA A 309 1.46 -15.74 24.75
C ALA A 309 2.20 -14.62 25.51
N GLN A 310 1.51 -13.51 25.78
CA GLN A 310 2.00 -12.54 26.76
C GLN A 310 2.08 -13.24 28.12
N PRO A 311 3.22 -13.20 28.82
CA PRO A 311 3.28 -13.76 30.16
C PRO A 311 2.26 -13.01 31.03
N GLU A 312 1.55 -13.72 31.91
CA GLU A 312 0.69 -13.05 32.89
C GLU A 312 1.57 -12.25 33.85
N TRP A 313 1.77 -10.97 33.56
CA TRP A 313 2.54 -10.11 34.47
C TRP A 313 1.71 -9.80 35.70
N GLY A 314 2.28 -10.14 36.85
CA GLY A 314 1.84 -9.64 38.14
C GLY A 314 1.88 -8.10 38.18
N PRO A 315 1.10 -7.46 39.07
CA PRO A 315 1.06 -6.01 39.19
C PRO A 315 2.44 -5.36 39.36
N ASP A 316 3.33 -5.98 40.13
CA ASP A 316 4.66 -5.43 40.45
C ASP A 316 5.60 -5.41 39.24
N ALA A 317 5.58 -6.47 38.41
CA ALA A 317 6.37 -6.52 37.18
C ALA A 317 5.91 -5.44 36.19
N HIS A 318 4.60 -5.18 36.11
CA HIS A 318 4.05 -4.14 35.24
C HIS A 318 4.46 -2.73 35.72
N LEU A 319 4.42 -2.48 37.02
CA LEU A 319 4.88 -1.21 37.62
C LEU A 319 6.38 -0.98 37.37
N LEU A 320 7.20 -2.02 37.47
CA LEU A 320 8.63 -1.95 37.19
C LEU A 320 8.92 -1.61 35.71
N CYS A 321 8.18 -2.20 34.76
CA CYS A 321 8.29 -1.83 33.36
C CYS A 321 7.87 -0.37 33.14
N ALA A 322 6.74 0.05 33.71
CA ALA A 322 6.22 1.40 33.55
C ALA A 322 7.18 2.46 34.11
N SER A 323 7.83 2.20 35.27
CA SER A 323 8.76 3.13 35.91
C SER A 323 10.05 3.36 35.11
N GLN A 324 10.35 2.52 34.12
CA GLN A 324 11.53 2.63 33.26
C GLN A 324 11.24 3.33 31.93
N THR A 325 10.04 3.88 31.75
CA THR A 325 9.67 4.58 30.51
C THR A 325 10.51 5.85 30.33
N PRO A 326 11.25 5.99 29.21
CA PRO A 326 12.08 7.18 28.96
C PRO A 326 11.25 8.46 28.85
N PRO A 327 11.72 9.63 29.33
CA PRO A 327 10.97 10.89 29.26
C PRO A 327 10.57 11.30 27.83
N LEU A 328 11.40 10.98 26.84
CA LEU A 328 11.16 11.28 25.42
C LEU A 328 10.25 10.27 24.71
N PHE A 329 9.84 9.18 25.38
CA PHE A 329 8.95 8.18 24.80
C PHE A 329 7.58 8.76 24.46
N ALA A 330 6.91 9.41 25.42
CA ALA A 330 5.60 10.02 25.19
C ALA A 330 5.64 11.10 24.08
N PRO A 331 6.58 12.05 24.07
CA PRO A 331 6.76 12.98 22.95
C PRO A 331 6.92 12.31 21.58
N LEU A 332 7.67 11.19 21.48
CA LEU A 332 7.83 10.45 20.23
C LEU A 332 6.52 9.80 19.76
N THR A 333 5.76 9.20 20.68
CA THR A 333 4.44 8.63 20.36
C THR A 333 3.47 9.71 19.86
N GLN A 334 3.47 10.89 20.49
CA GLN A 334 2.65 12.03 20.09
C GLN A 334 3.06 12.60 18.72
N LEU A 335 4.36 12.59 18.40
CA LEU A 335 4.85 12.93 17.06
C LEU A 335 4.27 11.99 16.01
N LEU A 336 4.37 10.68 16.24
CA LEU A 336 3.83 9.66 15.32
C LEU A 336 2.32 9.82 15.14
N LEU A 337 1.57 9.97 16.24
CA LEU A 337 0.11 10.12 16.20
C LEU A 337 -0.36 11.40 15.51
N ALA A 338 0.38 12.50 15.64
CA ALA A 338 0.09 13.74 14.92
C ALA A 338 0.21 13.59 13.39
N HIS A 339 0.91 12.56 12.93
CA HIS A 339 1.09 12.25 11.52
C HIS A 339 0.38 10.96 11.07
N ARG A 340 -0.57 10.46 11.88
CA ARG A 340 -1.40 9.29 11.58
C ARG A 340 -2.05 9.40 10.19
N ALA A 341 -2.04 8.29 9.46
CA ALA A 341 -2.71 8.20 8.16
C ALA A 341 -4.22 8.55 8.27
N PRO A 342 -4.77 9.33 7.33
CA PRO A 342 -6.21 9.56 7.28
C PRO A 342 -6.98 8.23 7.24
N GLY A 343 -8.04 8.13 8.05
CA GLY A 343 -8.86 6.93 8.13
C GLY A 343 -8.39 5.84 9.10
N LEU A 344 -7.10 5.76 9.44
CA LEU A 344 -6.62 4.75 10.41
C LEU A 344 -7.16 5.06 11.82
N ALA A 345 -7.99 4.20 12.41
CA ALA A 345 -8.56 4.48 13.74
C ALA A 345 -7.48 4.83 14.80
N GLU A 346 -7.84 5.71 15.75
CA GLU A 346 -6.90 6.26 16.73
C GLU A 346 -6.27 5.18 17.62
N ARG A 347 -7.07 4.25 18.13
CA ARG A 347 -6.60 3.22 19.06
C ARG A 347 -5.57 2.27 18.41
N PRO A 348 -5.83 1.67 17.22
CA PRO A 348 -4.80 0.90 16.52
C PRO A 348 -3.57 1.73 16.13
N ALA A 349 -3.74 3.00 15.72
CA ALA A 349 -2.60 3.88 15.47
C ALA A 349 -1.75 4.11 16.71
N ARG A 350 -2.37 4.24 17.89
CA ARG A 350 -1.69 4.37 19.19
C ARG A 350 -0.84 3.14 19.49
N TRP A 351 -1.37 1.95 19.29
CA TRP A 351 -0.59 0.71 19.47
C TRP A 351 0.65 0.68 18.59
N LEU A 352 0.49 1.01 17.30
CA LEU A 352 1.63 1.07 16.39
C LEU A 352 2.62 2.18 16.75
N ALA A 353 2.14 3.36 17.12
CA ALA A 353 2.99 4.49 17.50
C ALA A 353 3.86 4.17 18.71
N HIS A 354 3.28 3.50 19.71
CA HIS A 354 4.02 3.02 20.88
C HIS A 354 5.05 1.95 20.52
N ALA A 355 4.72 1.00 19.64
CA ALA A 355 5.67 0.01 19.15
C ALA A 355 6.86 0.65 18.40
N VAL A 356 6.58 1.58 17.46
CA VAL A 356 7.62 2.30 16.72
C VAL A 356 8.48 3.16 17.65
N ALA A 357 7.86 3.85 18.61
CA ALA A 357 8.60 4.61 19.60
C ALA A 357 9.49 3.71 20.45
N ALA A 358 8.97 2.59 20.97
CA ALA A 358 9.72 1.66 21.82
C ALA A 358 10.92 1.07 21.06
N ALA A 359 10.72 0.66 19.81
CA ALA A 359 11.81 0.24 18.91
C ALA A 359 12.85 1.35 18.67
N GLY A 360 12.42 2.62 18.65
CA GLY A 360 13.30 3.78 18.59
C GLY A 360 14.23 3.93 19.80
N PHE A 361 13.85 3.41 20.97
CA PHE A 361 14.67 3.38 22.18
C PHE A 361 15.45 2.07 22.38
N GLY A 362 15.25 1.07 21.52
CA GLY A 362 16.05 -0.16 21.53
C GLY A 362 17.53 0.10 21.20
N HIS A 363 18.39 -0.90 21.35
CA HIS A 363 19.83 -0.73 21.11
C HIS A 363 20.25 -1.06 19.68
N ARG A 364 19.37 -1.69 18.88
CA ARG A 364 19.70 -2.15 17.53
C ARG A 364 19.15 -1.20 16.46
N HIS A 365 19.25 -1.61 15.20
CA HIS A 365 18.58 -0.90 14.12
C HIS A 365 17.07 -1.00 14.29
N LEU A 366 16.36 0.08 13.91
CA LEU A 366 14.91 0.16 14.08
C LEU A 366 14.16 -1.03 13.45
N TRP A 367 14.61 -1.54 12.29
CA TRP A 367 13.98 -2.69 11.65
C TRP A 367 14.15 -3.99 12.46
N GLN A 368 15.29 -4.18 13.14
CA GLN A 368 15.54 -5.35 13.99
C GLN A 368 14.64 -5.32 15.21
N ASP A 369 14.57 -4.16 15.86
CA ASP A 369 13.75 -3.98 17.06
C ASP A 369 12.24 -4.03 16.76
N LEU A 370 11.83 -3.68 15.53
CA LEU A 370 10.48 -3.92 15.01
C LEU A 370 10.24 -5.37 14.54
N GLY A 371 11.28 -6.22 14.46
CA GLY A 371 11.16 -7.58 13.93
C GLY A 371 10.83 -7.67 12.44
N LEU A 372 11.26 -6.69 11.66
CA LEU A 372 11.07 -6.58 10.21
C LEU A 372 12.28 -7.13 9.45
N SER A 373 12.18 -7.32 8.13
CA SER A 373 13.27 -7.90 7.32
C SER A 373 14.37 -6.90 6.95
N GLY A 374 14.09 -5.60 7.07
CA GLY A 374 15.07 -4.56 6.75
C GLY A 374 14.48 -3.16 6.65
N ARG A 375 15.33 -2.22 6.24
CA ARG A 375 14.99 -0.78 6.14
C ARG A 375 13.79 -0.51 5.23
N LEU A 376 13.64 -1.25 4.13
CA LEU A 376 12.56 -1.05 3.16
C LEU A 376 11.19 -1.29 3.77
N GLU A 377 11.04 -2.31 4.63
CA GLU A 377 9.80 -2.57 5.35
C GLU A 377 9.47 -1.47 6.36
N VAL A 378 10.48 -0.87 7.01
CA VAL A 378 10.26 0.31 7.85
C VAL A 378 9.76 1.49 7.01
N SER A 379 10.35 1.72 5.83
CA SER A 379 9.88 2.78 4.92
C SER A 379 8.43 2.56 4.50
N ARG A 380 8.06 1.32 4.17
CA ARG A 380 6.67 0.94 3.83
C ARG A 380 5.73 1.15 5.00
N LEU A 381 6.09 0.64 6.19
CA LEU A 381 5.30 0.78 7.41
C LEU A 381 4.99 2.26 7.73
N LEU A 382 6.03 3.10 7.73
CA LEU A 382 5.88 4.53 8.02
C LEU A 382 5.12 5.25 6.89
N GLY A 383 5.36 4.91 5.63
CA GLY A 383 4.61 5.47 4.49
C GLY A 383 3.12 5.10 4.50
N LEU A 384 2.77 3.91 4.99
CA LEU A 384 1.39 3.45 5.10
C LEU A 384 0.65 4.09 6.28
N CYS A 385 1.28 4.10 7.47
CA CYS A 385 0.59 4.45 8.72
C CYS A 385 0.88 5.88 9.22
N PHE A 386 1.99 6.47 8.80
CA PHE A 386 2.43 7.82 9.18
C PHE A 386 2.92 8.65 7.96
N PRO A 387 2.12 8.74 6.88
CA PRO A 387 2.58 9.21 5.57
C PRO A 387 3.16 10.63 5.59
N ALA A 388 2.54 11.54 6.33
CA ALA A 388 2.99 12.93 6.42
C ALA A 388 4.37 13.06 7.10
N LEU A 389 4.68 12.19 8.08
CA LEU A 389 6.00 12.15 8.70
C LEU A 389 7.01 11.48 7.77
N ALA A 390 6.64 10.37 7.14
CA ALA A 390 7.53 9.67 6.19
C ALA A 390 7.96 10.58 5.02
N ALA A 391 7.04 11.39 4.49
CA ALA A 391 7.31 12.34 3.41
C ALA A 391 8.33 13.43 3.79
N ARG A 392 8.53 13.71 5.09
CA ARG A 392 9.54 14.65 5.57
C ARG A 392 10.97 14.09 5.54
N ASN A 393 11.16 12.78 5.38
CA ASN A 393 12.49 12.16 5.29
C ASN A 393 13.08 12.28 3.87
N THR A 394 13.23 13.50 3.38
CA THR A 394 13.65 13.80 2.00
C THR A 394 15.11 13.46 1.71
N ARG A 395 15.95 13.36 2.74
CA ARG A 395 17.38 13.03 2.64
C ARG A 395 17.66 11.53 2.76
N ASP A 396 16.61 10.71 2.78
CA ASP A 396 16.69 9.26 3.01
C ASP A 396 17.62 8.92 4.20
N LEU A 397 17.42 9.59 5.33
CA LEU A 397 18.14 9.27 6.56
C LEU A 397 17.67 7.92 7.10
N LYS A 398 18.56 7.20 7.81
CA LYS A 398 18.14 6.00 8.55
C LYS A 398 17.01 6.38 9.52
N TRP A 399 15.92 5.61 9.49
CA TRP A 399 14.67 5.99 10.14
C TRP A 399 14.79 6.33 11.63
N LYS A 400 15.62 5.60 12.38
CA LYS A 400 15.87 5.90 13.80
C LYS A 400 16.44 7.31 14.00
N ARG A 401 17.45 7.69 13.20
CA ARG A 401 18.03 9.04 13.22
C ARG A 401 17.01 10.09 12.83
N PHE A 402 16.27 9.85 11.76
CA PHE A 402 15.23 10.76 11.29
C PHE A 402 14.15 11.02 12.37
N LEU A 403 13.64 9.97 13.01
CA LEU A 403 12.61 10.09 14.04
C LEU A 403 13.06 10.96 15.22
N PHE A 404 14.31 10.80 15.66
CA PHE A 404 14.85 11.61 16.77
C PHE A 404 15.17 13.05 16.36
N LEU A 405 15.59 13.30 15.11
CA LEU A 405 15.71 14.67 14.59
C LEU A 405 14.34 15.37 14.54
N ALA A 406 13.33 14.71 13.97
CA ALA A 406 11.98 15.24 13.90
C ALA A 406 11.36 15.44 15.30
N LEU A 407 11.70 14.59 16.27
CA LEU A 407 11.34 14.78 17.66
C LEU A 407 12.06 16.00 18.26
N GLY A 408 13.37 16.13 18.04
CA GLY A 408 14.19 17.23 18.53
C GLY A 408 13.66 18.60 18.10
N GLU A 409 13.28 18.73 16.84
CA GLU A 409 12.58 19.92 16.31
C GLU A 409 11.30 20.24 17.08
N ARG A 410 10.49 19.22 17.42
CA ARG A 410 9.22 19.40 18.13
C ARG A 410 9.40 19.80 19.59
N VAL A 411 10.44 19.30 20.26
CA VAL A 411 10.69 19.54 21.70
C VAL A 411 11.75 20.61 21.97
N GLY A 412 12.28 21.27 20.92
CA GLY A 412 13.29 22.32 21.04
C GLY A 412 14.69 21.81 21.41
N ILE A 413 15.01 20.55 21.12
CA ILE A 413 16.33 19.95 21.35
C ILE A 413 16.99 19.70 20.00
N PRO A 414 17.88 20.60 19.52
CA PRO A 414 18.53 20.44 18.23
C PRO A 414 19.42 19.19 18.20
N ASP A 415 19.54 18.58 17.02
CA ASP A 415 20.39 17.41 16.76
C ASP A 415 20.16 16.19 17.68
N LEU A 416 18.98 16.11 18.30
CA LEU A 416 18.61 15.04 19.21
C LEU A 416 18.98 13.67 18.63
N SER A 417 19.77 12.93 19.41
CA SER A 417 20.30 11.64 19.01
C SER A 417 19.49 10.50 19.63
N PRO A 418 19.27 9.39 18.91
CA PRO A 418 18.71 8.19 19.50
C PRO A 418 19.60 7.67 20.65
N PRO A 419 19.03 7.02 21.67
CA PRO A 419 19.80 6.40 22.73
C PRO A 419 20.74 5.32 22.19
N GLY A 420 21.92 5.18 22.81
CA GLY A 420 22.92 4.16 22.46
C GLY A 420 23.67 4.41 21.14
N CYS A 421 23.44 5.52 20.45
CA CYS A 421 24.12 5.79 19.17
C CYS A 421 25.62 6.06 19.30
N GLY A 422 26.10 6.59 20.43
CA GLY A 422 27.52 6.93 20.63
C GLY A 422 28.47 5.73 20.59
N GLU A 423 27.96 4.52 20.82
CA GLU A 423 28.72 3.26 20.82
C GLU A 423 28.38 2.36 19.63
N CYS A 424 27.56 2.86 18.68
CA CYS A 424 27.10 2.07 17.53
C CYS A 424 28.16 2.02 16.43
N GLU A 425 28.50 0.82 15.95
CA GLU A 425 29.43 0.60 14.83
C GLU A 425 29.00 1.33 13.53
N SER A 426 27.70 1.57 13.38
CA SER A 426 27.11 2.32 12.26
C SER A 426 27.03 3.84 12.47
N HIS A 427 27.61 4.39 13.55
CA HIS A 427 27.51 5.81 13.91
C HIS A 427 27.99 6.73 12.79
N ALA A 428 29.19 6.51 12.25
CA ALA A 428 29.77 7.34 11.19
C ALA A 428 28.88 7.43 9.94
N ALA A 429 28.19 6.33 9.59
CA ALA A 429 27.26 6.30 8.45
C ALA A 429 25.95 7.07 8.71
N CYS A 430 25.58 7.32 9.97
CA CYS A 430 24.36 8.04 10.34
C CYS A 430 24.60 9.53 10.65
N PHE A 431 25.82 9.90 11.03
CA PHE A 431 26.20 11.22 11.53
C PHE A 431 27.36 11.85 10.73
N SER A 432 27.59 11.41 9.49
CA SER A 432 28.63 11.99 8.63
C SER A 432 28.38 13.49 8.36
N PRO A 433 29.42 14.35 8.33
CA PRO A 433 29.28 15.79 8.04
C PRO A 433 28.56 16.11 6.72
N ALA A 434 28.62 15.23 5.72
CA ALA A 434 27.87 15.36 4.46
C ALA A 434 26.33 15.29 4.65
N LEU A 435 25.87 14.79 5.79
CA LEU A 435 24.46 14.78 6.22
C LEU A 435 24.12 15.96 7.16
N HIS A 436 25.09 16.81 7.54
CA HIS A 436 24.93 17.91 8.50
C HIS A 436 24.80 19.30 7.86
N THR A 437 24.75 19.41 6.53
CA THR A 437 24.34 20.67 5.89
C THR A 437 22.91 21.00 6.33
N ALA A 438 22.77 22.18 6.95
CA ALA A 438 21.61 22.62 7.70
C ALA A 438 20.28 22.24 7.03
N CYS A 439 19.38 21.65 7.82
CA CYS A 439 17.98 21.57 7.43
C CYS A 439 17.50 22.97 7.03
N PRO A 440 16.88 23.17 5.85
CA PRO A 440 16.18 24.41 5.60
C PRO A 440 15.14 24.55 6.72
N SER A 441 15.13 25.72 7.36
CA SER A 441 14.23 26.05 8.46
C SER A 441 12.81 25.59 8.15
N PHE A 442 12.31 24.64 8.95
CA PHE A 442 10.94 24.17 8.87
C PHE A 442 10.04 25.32 9.32
N GLY A 443 9.22 25.83 8.38
CA GLY A 443 8.35 26.99 8.63
C GLY A 443 7.45 26.77 9.85
N ALA A 444 7.42 27.76 10.73
CA ALA A 444 6.57 27.79 11.91
C ALA A 444 5.09 27.80 11.48
N GLY A 445 4.46 26.62 11.50
CA GLY A 445 3.01 26.51 11.50
C GLY A 445 2.49 27.01 12.85
N HIS A 446 1.86 28.18 12.84
CA HIS A 446 1.12 28.71 13.98
C HIS A 446 0.03 27.69 14.38
N PHE A 447 0.12 27.14 15.59
CA PHE A 447 -0.98 26.41 16.23
C PHE A 447 -1.53 27.26 17.38
N PRO A 448 -2.87 27.35 17.52
CA PRO A 448 -3.48 28.18 18.53
C PRO A 448 -3.24 27.57 19.92
N SER A 449 -2.76 28.40 20.84
CA SER A 449 -2.65 28.11 22.25
C SER A 449 -4.05 27.96 22.86
N THR A 450 -4.32 26.81 23.48
CA THR A 450 -5.47 26.64 24.36
C THR A 450 -5.21 27.39 25.65
N SER A 451 -5.78 28.59 25.78
CA SER A 451 -5.91 29.27 27.07
C SER A 451 -7.10 28.69 27.83
N THR A 452 -6.80 28.10 28.98
CA THR A 452 -7.76 27.82 30.05
C THR A 452 -8.34 29.16 30.54
N GLN A 453 -9.61 29.43 30.22
CA GLN A 453 -10.40 30.42 30.96
C GLN A 453 -11.17 29.70 32.06
N GLU A 454 -10.65 29.85 33.28
CA GLU A 454 -11.40 29.66 34.52
C GLU A 454 -12.56 30.67 34.54
N THR A 455 -13.79 30.17 34.50
CA THR A 455 -14.98 30.98 34.75
C THR A 455 -15.35 30.85 36.22
N ASN A 456 -14.98 31.87 37.00
CA ASN A 456 -15.47 32.08 38.35
C ASN A 456 -16.92 32.59 38.29
N HIS A 457 -17.88 31.73 38.62
CA HIS A 457 -19.24 32.15 38.94
C HIS A 457 -19.33 32.45 40.45
N ALA A 458 -19.39 33.73 40.81
CA ALA A 458 -19.83 34.17 42.13
C ALA A 458 -21.07 35.08 41.97
N HIS A 459 -22.08 34.72 42.74
CA HIS A 459 -23.39 35.36 42.89
C HIS A 459 -23.34 36.86 43.14
N GLN A 460 -24.34 37.59 42.62
CA GLN A 460 -25.18 38.49 43.42
C GLN A 460 -26.46 38.88 42.64
N ARG A 461 -27.62 38.65 43.29
CA ARG A 461 -28.88 39.40 43.12
C ARG A 461 -28.99 40.36 44.31
N PRO A 462 -29.91 41.35 44.30
CA PRO A 462 -30.64 41.94 43.19
C PRO A 462 -30.08 43.31 42.75
#